data_AF-A0A7V4BLS1-F1
#
_entry.id   AF-A0A7V4BLS1-F1
#
_cell.length_a   1.000
_cell.length_b   1.000
_cell.length_c   1.000
_cell.angle_alpha   90.00
_cell.angle_beta   90.00
_cell.angle_gamma   90.00
#
_symmetry.space_group_name_H-M   'P 1'
#
loop_
_entity.id
_entity.type
_entity.pdbx_description
1 polymer ?
#
loop_
_entity_poly.entity_id
_entity_poly.type
_entity_poly.pdbx_seq_one_letter_code
_entity_poly.pdbx_strand_id
1 'polypeptide(L)'
;MVRTVRYIFGILLVIFFSTLIFQIPLTKGRSVNVGSFRYYSYKNDLSPPPDTNLRFPIPQQTEPFTGNKPSHPFYLNNPSNVNDTIVYDPINNQYIFYSKMGDFDYQTPNIMSYEEYLKYDMDKSLQNYWRERSKTSVSGNRGGFMPQLKVGSEIFDRIFGGNTIEIRPQGSAELIFGIISNRRDDPSLNIRQQRTTNFDFQEKIQMSVIAKIGDKIEFKTNYNTESMFAFENKLKLRYEGKEDEILQLLEAGDVNLPLNSTLITGSQSLFGIKSKLKFGRTTVTAVFSEQKAETKNITVQGGAQTNTFNFKADQYEENKHFFLAQYFRDNYNNALSSLPIIGSNINITKIEVWRTNIGAPTTNNRNIIALTDLGENIPSNPLLSGSSGHTLPANNSNNLLTLDNNQLDKMRDINTVGDYLKNAPFYFVSGQDYEKVESAKKLAPTEYYFNPKLGFISLNSSLNSDQVLAVAFQYTIIGDTTVYQVGEFSDQGINDPNTLVVKLLKSTTL
;
A
#
# COMPACT_ATOMS: atom_id res chain seq x y z
N MET A 1 -37.57 4.62 38.64
CA MET A 1 -36.85 4.73 37.35
C MET A 1 -36.03 6.02 37.19
N VAL A 2 -36.48 7.17 37.69
CA VAL A 2 -35.80 8.47 37.48
C VAL A 2 -34.49 8.66 38.30
N ARG A 3 -34.35 7.99 39.45
CA ARG A 3 -33.14 8.12 40.30
C ARG A 3 -31.93 7.33 39.80
N THR A 4 -32.12 6.19 39.13
CA THR A 4 -31.02 5.36 38.62
C THR A 4 -30.41 5.90 37.32
N VAL A 5 -31.20 6.60 36.50
CA VAL A 5 -30.72 7.25 35.25
C VAL A 5 -29.78 8.43 35.53
N ARG A 6 -29.98 9.15 36.66
CA ARG A 6 -29.11 10.28 37.06
C ARG A 6 -27.68 9.86 37.42
N TYR A 7 -27.49 8.67 38.01
CA TYR A 7 -26.15 8.19 38.39
C TYR A 7 -25.36 7.64 37.20
N ILE A 8 -26.04 7.07 36.20
CA ILE A 8 -25.41 6.57 34.97
C ILE A 8 -24.94 7.74 34.09
N PHE A 9 -25.70 8.83 34.01
CA PHE A 9 -25.30 10.04 33.29
C PHE A 9 -24.13 10.78 33.96
N GLY A 10 -24.05 10.74 35.29
CA GLY A 10 -22.94 11.37 36.04
C GLY A 10 -21.58 10.71 35.81
N ILE A 11 -21.55 9.39 35.57
CA ILE A 11 -20.31 8.63 35.37
C ILE A 11 -19.77 8.80 33.94
N LEU A 12 -20.65 8.95 32.93
CA LEU A 12 -20.26 9.22 31.54
C LEU A 12 -19.64 10.61 31.34
N LEU A 13 -20.06 11.60 32.13
CA LEU A 13 -19.61 12.99 32.00
C LEU A 13 -18.17 13.21 32.53
N VAL A 14 -17.72 12.39 33.48
CA VAL A 14 -16.36 12.45 34.04
C VAL A 14 -15.32 11.83 33.12
N ILE A 15 -15.71 10.83 32.31
CA ILE A 15 -14.81 10.18 31.34
C ILE A 15 -14.60 11.05 30.09
N PHE A 16 -15.58 11.88 29.72
CA PHE A 16 -15.48 12.77 28.56
C PHE A 16 -14.56 13.99 28.77
N PHE A 17 -14.32 14.39 30.02
CA PHE A 17 -13.45 15.54 30.33
C PHE A 17 -11.96 15.19 30.50
N SER A 18 -11.59 13.90 30.65
CA SER A 18 -10.18 13.52 30.79
C SER A 18 -9.41 13.46 29.47
N THR A 19 -10.08 13.57 28.31
CA THR A 19 -9.44 13.45 26.98
C THR A 19 -9.14 14.79 26.29
N LEU A 20 -9.42 15.94 26.92
CA LEU A 20 -9.30 17.25 26.27
C LEU A 20 -7.98 18.03 26.56
N ILE A 21 -7.03 17.46 27.31
CA ILE A 21 -5.85 18.20 27.80
C ILE A 21 -4.64 18.18 26.82
N PHE A 22 -4.72 17.52 25.66
CA PHE A 22 -3.58 17.37 24.73
C PHE A 22 -3.72 18.18 23.43
N GLN A 23 -3.86 19.51 23.46
CA GLN A 23 -3.53 20.37 22.31
C GLN A 23 -3.12 21.79 22.73
N ILE A 24 -1.82 22.12 22.63
CA ILE A 24 -1.31 23.50 22.56
C ILE A 24 -0.27 23.57 21.43
N PRO A 25 -0.37 24.49 20.44
CA PRO A 25 0.64 24.65 19.39
C PRO A 25 1.73 25.67 19.79
N LEU A 26 2.98 25.35 19.48
CA LEU A 26 4.14 26.24 19.64
C LEU A 26 4.44 27.01 18.34
N THR A 27 4.56 28.33 18.44
CA THR A 27 4.94 29.25 17.35
C THR A 27 6.45 29.51 17.33
N LYS A 28 7.00 29.65 16.11
CA LYS A 28 8.44 29.80 15.83
C LYS A 28 8.93 31.24 16.00
N GLY A 29 10.14 31.39 16.58
CA GLY A 29 10.94 32.62 16.57
C GLY A 29 12.33 32.37 15.97
N ARG A 30 12.84 33.35 15.25
CA ARG A 30 13.90 33.31 14.22
C ARG A 30 15.26 33.73 14.82
N SER A 31 16.35 33.11 14.37
CA SER A 31 17.73 33.38 14.80
C SER A 31 18.38 34.58 14.08
N VAL A 32 19.25 35.31 14.79
CA VAL A 32 20.28 36.21 14.24
C VAL A 32 21.55 36.08 15.08
N ASN A 33 22.68 36.11 14.38
CA ASN A 33 24.01 35.67 14.79
C ASN A 33 24.93 36.90 14.94
N VAL A 34 25.63 37.09 16.06
CA VAL A 34 26.72 38.10 16.13
C VAL A 34 27.82 37.71 17.14
N GLY A 35 29.02 37.46 16.61
CA GLY A 35 30.26 38.11 17.05
C GLY A 35 30.85 37.78 18.42
N SER A 36 31.95 37.02 18.38
CA SER A 36 32.89 36.76 19.48
C SER A 36 33.49 38.04 20.11
N PHE A 37 33.46 38.13 21.44
CA PHE A 37 34.31 39.06 22.21
C PHE A 37 35.17 38.29 23.24
N ARG A 38 36.44 38.70 23.36
CA ARG A 38 37.46 38.11 24.23
C ARG A 38 37.30 38.61 25.68
N TYR A 39 37.35 37.70 26.64
CA TYR A 39 37.35 37.99 28.08
C TYR A 39 38.70 38.54 28.56
N TYR A 40 38.66 39.58 29.41
CA TYR A 40 39.77 39.90 30.31
C TYR A 40 39.61 39.07 31.59
N SER A 41 40.56 38.16 31.81
CA SER A 41 40.70 37.40 33.05
C SER A 41 41.38 38.27 34.12
N TYR A 42 40.68 38.58 35.20
CA TYR A 42 41.34 38.98 36.44
C TYR A 42 41.86 37.72 37.14
N LYS A 43 43.18 37.55 37.18
CA LYS A 43 43.84 36.55 38.02
C LYS A 43 43.66 36.95 39.48
N ASN A 44 42.98 36.10 40.26
CA ASN A 44 43.15 36.11 41.71
C ASN A 44 44.47 35.41 42.05
N ASP A 45 45.53 36.20 42.25
CA ASP A 45 46.73 35.77 42.94
C ASP A 45 46.42 35.69 44.44
N LEU A 46 45.94 34.53 44.87
CA LEU A 46 46.07 34.04 46.24
C LEU A 46 46.52 32.59 46.15
N SER A 47 47.81 32.39 45.91
CA SER A 47 48.44 31.08 46.08
C SER A 47 48.39 30.70 47.57
N PRO A 48 47.74 29.59 47.96
CA PRO A 48 47.74 29.14 49.35
C PRO A 48 49.15 28.66 49.77
N PRO A 49 49.48 28.70 51.08
CA PRO A 49 50.79 28.31 51.58
C PRO A 49 51.12 26.83 51.27
N PRO A 50 52.40 26.42 51.26
CA PRO A 50 52.87 25.21 50.59
C PRO A 50 52.50 23.87 51.26
N ASP A 51 51.49 23.82 52.13
CA ASP A 51 51.18 22.69 52.99
C ASP A 51 49.71 22.23 52.87
N THR A 52 49.17 22.15 51.64
CA THR A 52 47.76 21.80 51.40
C THR A 52 47.51 20.76 50.31
N ASN A 53 48.37 19.75 50.17
CA ASN A 53 47.95 18.55 49.43
C ASN A 53 47.24 17.58 50.39
N LEU A 54 45.91 17.66 50.43
CA LEU A 54 45.07 16.67 51.10
C LEU A 54 45.43 15.26 50.57
N ARG A 55 45.69 14.28 51.46
CA ARG A 55 45.91 12.86 51.09
C ARG A 55 44.76 12.31 50.23
N PHE A 56 43.56 12.84 50.42
CA PHE A 56 42.39 12.65 49.57
C PHE A 56 41.86 14.03 49.15
N PRO A 57 42.14 14.49 47.92
CA PRO A 57 41.61 15.77 47.45
C PRO A 57 40.08 15.68 47.37
N ILE A 58 39.39 16.66 47.95
CA ILE A 58 37.95 16.82 47.73
C ILE A 58 37.80 17.27 46.28
N PRO A 59 37.06 16.53 45.43
CA PRO A 59 36.83 16.95 44.05
C PRO A 59 36.13 18.30 44.07
N GLN A 60 36.81 19.34 43.57
CA GLN A 60 36.21 20.64 43.38
C GLN A 60 35.27 20.56 42.19
N GLN A 61 34.00 20.90 42.42
CA GLN A 61 33.04 21.05 41.33
C GLN A 61 33.39 22.34 40.60
N THR A 62 34.10 22.23 39.47
CA THR A 62 34.51 23.38 38.65
C THR A 62 33.33 24.01 37.91
N GLU A 63 32.25 23.24 37.71
CA GLU A 63 31.04 23.68 37.00
C GLU A 63 29.78 23.26 37.80
N PRO A 64 29.15 24.17 38.55
CA PRO A 64 28.02 23.86 39.43
C PRO A 64 26.79 23.29 38.68
N PHE A 65 26.66 23.64 37.39
CA PHE A 65 25.45 23.36 36.59
C PHE A 65 25.65 22.30 35.51
N THR A 66 26.82 22.24 34.86
CA THR A 66 27.11 21.31 33.75
C THR A 66 28.02 20.14 34.15
N GLY A 67 28.64 20.21 35.33
CA GLY A 67 29.52 19.16 35.85
C GLY A 67 28.78 18.01 36.53
N ASN A 68 29.33 16.80 36.43
CA ASN A 68 28.89 15.67 37.25
C ASN A 68 29.11 16.00 38.73
N LYS A 69 28.02 16.16 39.49
CA LYS A 69 28.10 16.26 40.95
C LYS A 69 28.76 14.96 41.47
N PRO A 70 29.86 15.03 42.24
CA PRO A 70 30.47 13.83 42.80
C PRO A 70 29.47 13.15 43.74
N SER A 71 28.86 12.07 43.27
CA SER A 71 27.88 11.30 44.03
C SER A 71 28.55 10.03 44.52
N HIS A 72 29.04 10.08 45.76
CA HIS A 72 29.53 8.91 46.48
C HIS A 72 28.84 8.87 47.84
N PRO A 73 28.48 7.68 48.37
CA PRO A 73 27.93 7.54 49.73
C PRO A 73 28.75 8.16 50.87
N PHE A 74 30.02 8.52 50.60
CA PHE A 74 30.93 9.13 51.57
C PHE A 74 30.98 10.66 51.46
N TYR A 75 30.34 11.26 50.46
CA TYR A 75 30.16 12.71 50.38
C TYR A 75 28.83 13.11 51.05
N LEU A 76 28.89 14.13 51.89
CA LEU A 76 27.70 14.69 52.52
C LEU A 76 26.83 15.40 51.48
N ASN A 77 25.52 15.32 51.64
CA ASN A 77 24.60 16.12 50.85
C ASN A 77 24.76 17.60 51.18
N ASN A 78 24.45 18.47 50.23
CA ASN A 78 24.41 19.92 50.47
C ASN A 78 23.40 20.24 51.59
N PRO A 79 23.73 21.18 52.51
CA PRO A 79 22.82 21.58 53.57
C PRO A 79 21.60 22.32 53.01
N SER A 80 20.49 22.29 53.74
CA SER A 80 19.19 22.81 53.26
C SER A 80 19.15 24.33 53.02
N ASN A 81 20.14 25.07 53.50
CA ASN A 81 20.29 26.50 53.29
C ASN A 81 21.03 26.86 51.98
N VAL A 82 21.46 25.87 51.20
CA VAL A 82 22.10 26.05 49.89
C VAL A 82 21.08 25.82 48.77
N ASN A 83 20.80 26.87 47.99
CA ASN A 83 19.84 26.85 46.89
C ASN A 83 20.45 27.39 45.60
N ASP A 84 20.15 26.71 44.49
CA ASP A 84 20.51 27.17 43.15
C ASP A 84 19.34 27.94 42.53
N THR A 85 19.59 29.15 42.03
CA THR A 85 18.58 30.02 41.39
C THR A 85 19.06 30.51 40.03
N ILE A 86 18.14 30.67 39.10
CA ILE A 86 18.43 31.05 37.72
C ILE A 86 17.68 32.35 37.42
N VAL A 87 18.41 33.36 36.97
CA VAL A 87 17.88 34.68 36.64
C VAL A 87 18.18 34.99 35.18
N TYR A 88 17.17 35.44 34.44
CA TYR A 88 17.33 35.86 33.05
C TYR A 88 17.71 37.34 32.99
N ASP A 89 18.81 37.65 32.30
CA ASP A 89 19.21 39.03 31.98
C ASP A 89 18.72 39.40 30.56
N PRO A 90 17.68 40.24 30.43
CA PRO A 90 17.11 40.60 29.14
C PRO A 90 17.99 41.55 28.31
N ILE A 91 18.99 42.20 28.93
CA ILE A 91 19.86 43.16 28.23
C ILE A 91 20.94 42.41 27.45
N ASN A 92 21.54 41.40 28.10
CA ASN A 92 22.62 40.60 27.50
C ASN A 92 22.14 39.26 26.90
N ASN A 93 20.84 38.96 26.99
CA ASN A 93 20.20 37.71 26.54
C ASN A 93 20.89 36.45 27.08
N GLN A 94 21.13 36.46 28.39
CA GLN A 94 21.90 35.44 29.10
C GLN A 94 21.14 34.97 30.35
N TYR A 95 21.41 33.74 30.76
CA TYR A 95 20.92 33.18 32.01
C TYR A 95 22.06 33.11 33.01
N ILE A 96 21.86 33.78 34.16
CA ILE A 96 22.82 33.86 35.24
C ILE A 96 22.37 32.89 36.34
N PHE A 97 23.27 31.98 36.70
CA PHE A 97 23.04 30.97 37.72
C PHE A 97 23.73 31.36 39.02
N TYR A 98 22.96 31.47 40.09
CA TYR A 98 23.43 31.80 41.44
C TYR A 98 23.30 30.59 42.35
N SER A 99 24.39 30.22 43.02
CA SER A 99 24.39 29.26 44.13
C SER A 99 24.45 30.03 45.45
N LYS A 100 23.30 30.13 46.12
CA LYS A 100 23.08 30.97 47.31
C LYS A 100 23.09 30.14 48.58
N MET A 101 23.77 30.63 49.61
CA MET A 101 23.66 30.16 50.98
C MET A 101 23.00 31.27 51.82
N GLY A 102 21.68 31.19 51.99
CA GLY A 102 20.89 32.33 52.48
C GLY A 102 20.97 33.51 51.51
N ASP A 103 21.46 34.67 51.98
CA ASP A 103 21.65 35.89 51.17
C ASP A 103 23.05 35.99 50.55
N PHE A 104 23.93 35.03 50.81
CA PHE A 104 25.31 35.05 50.35
C PHE A 104 25.54 34.15 49.13
N ASP A 105 26.06 34.72 48.03
CA ASP A 105 26.53 33.96 46.88
C ASP A 105 27.87 33.32 47.23
N TYR A 106 27.87 32.01 47.53
CA TYR A 106 29.08 31.31 47.99
C TYR A 106 29.96 30.80 46.84
N GLN A 107 29.49 30.92 45.60
CA GLN A 107 30.23 30.63 44.38
C GLN A 107 30.05 31.75 43.36
N THR A 108 31.03 31.90 42.46
CA THR A 108 30.93 32.83 41.33
C THR A 108 29.77 32.40 40.43
N PRO A 109 28.85 33.33 40.07
CA PRO A 109 27.74 33.01 39.17
C PRO A 109 28.24 32.51 37.82
N ASN A 110 27.56 31.49 37.29
CA ASN A 110 27.83 30.99 35.94
C ASN A 110 26.85 31.62 34.96
N ILE A 111 27.31 31.95 33.76
CA ILE A 111 26.51 32.65 32.76
C ILE A 111 26.45 31.78 31.51
N MET A 112 25.24 31.47 31.07
CA MET A 112 25.01 30.78 29.80
C MET A 112 24.34 31.74 28.82
N SER A 113 24.73 31.65 27.56
CA SER A 113 23.91 32.23 26.48
C SER A 113 22.54 31.54 26.43
N TYR A 114 21.56 32.19 25.79
CA TYR A 114 20.24 31.59 25.56
C TYR A 114 20.32 30.20 24.91
N GLU A 115 21.18 30.02 23.90
CA GLU A 115 21.32 28.73 23.19
C GLU A 115 21.93 27.64 24.09
N GLU A 116 22.94 27.98 24.90
CA GLU A 116 23.54 27.06 25.86
C GLU A 116 22.57 26.66 26.96
N TYR A 117 21.79 27.62 27.47
CA TYR A 117 20.73 27.35 28.45
C TYR A 117 19.66 26.40 27.89
N LEU A 118 19.21 26.63 26.66
CA LEU A 118 18.22 25.79 26.00
C LEU A 118 18.72 24.35 25.83
N LYS A 119 19.99 24.18 25.45
CA LYS A 119 20.62 22.87 25.35
C LYS A 119 20.74 22.19 26.72
N TYR A 120 21.17 22.93 27.74
CA TYR A 120 21.25 22.45 29.12
C TYR A 120 19.90 21.96 29.65
N ASP A 121 18.83 22.75 29.46
CA ASP A 121 17.48 22.39 29.92
C ASP A 121 16.93 21.16 29.19
N MET A 122 17.19 21.05 27.89
CA MET A 122 16.84 19.88 27.08
C MET A 122 17.55 18.61 27.58
N ASP A 123 18.87 18.67 27.81
CA ASP A 123 19.63 17.51 28.29
C ASP A 123 19.20 17.09 29.71
N LYS A 124 18.93 18.08 30.59
CA LYS A 124 18.45 17.84 31.95
C LYS A 124 17.05 17.24 31.99
N SER A 125 16.13 17.73 31.17
CA SER A 125 14.77 17.18 31.07
C SER A 125 14.78 15.74 30.55
N LEU A 126 15.62 15.44 29.55
CA LEU A 126 15.80 14.08 29.04
C LEU A 126 16.34 13.14 30.13
N GLN A 127 17.37 13.55 30.88
CA GLN A 127 17.91 12.75 31.99
C GLN A 127 16.89 12.53 33.11
N ASN A 128 16.11 13.56 33.46
CA ASN A 128 15.05 13.45 34.47
C ASN A 128 13.94 12.49 34.03
N TYR A 129 13.51 12.58 32.77
CA TYR A 129 12.55 11.66 32.18
C TYR A 129 13.01 10.20 32.29
N TRP A 130 14.27 9.90 31.92
CA TRP A 130 14.81 8.54 32.04
C TRP A 130 14.96 8.07 33.49
N ARG A 131 15.31 8.97 34.42
CA ARG A 131 15.40 8.67 35.86
C ARG A 131 14.04 8.39 36.48
N GLU A 132 13.01 9.14 36.10
CA GLU A 132 11.64 8.90 36.56
C GLU A 132 11.12 7.58 36.01
N ARG A 133 11.32 7.34 34.71
CA ARG A 133 10.94 6.08 34.06
C ARG A 133 11.61 4.88 34.71
N SER A 134 12.91 4.94 35.01
CA SER A 134 13.62 3.84 35.67
C SER A 134 13.14 3.58 37.10
N LYS A 135 12.75 4.62 37.86
CA LYS A 135 12.11 4.45 39.17
C LYS A 135 10.73 3.80 39.08
N THR A 136 9.94 4.12 38.04
CA THR A 136 8.66 3.44 37.79
C THR A 136 8.86 1.96 37.43
N SER A 137 9.93 1.62 36.72
CA SER A 137 10.27 0.23 36.36
C SER A 137 10.66 -0.64 37.56
N VAL A 138 11.31 -0.06 38.59
CA VAL A 138 11.87 -0.84 39.72
C VAL A 138 10.81 -1.16 40.80
N SER A 139 9.68 -0.44 40.85
CA SER A 139 8.55 -0.79 41.74
C SER A 139 7.76 -2.02 41.26
N GLY A 140 8.05 -2.54 40.05
CA GLY A 140 7.35 -3.67 39.42
C GLY A 140 7.80 -5.08 39.85
N ASN A 141 8.69 -5.22 40.83
CA ASN A 141 9.31 -6.51 41.17
C ASN A 141 8.65 -7.27 42.34
N ARG A 142 7.32 -7.21 42.44
CA ARG A 142 6.52 -8.20 43.19
C ARG A 142 5.51 -8.81 42.22
N GLY A 143 5.56 -10.14 42.10
CA GLY A 143 5.02 -10.91 40.97
C GLY A 143 3.54 -10.70 40.64
N GLY A 144 3.22 -10.91 39.36
CA GLY A 144 1.88 -11.08 38.81
C GLY A 144 0.98 -9.85 38.90
N PHE A 145 0.91 -9.09 37.80
CA PHE A 145 -0.08 -8.01 37.59
C PHE A 145 -1.51 -8.59 37.48
N MET A 146 -2.07 -9.06 38.60
CA MET A 146 -3.48 -9.41 38.72
C MET A 146 -4.09 -8.54 39.83
N PRO A 147 -4.47 -7.28 39.52
CA PRO A 147 -5.08 -6.40 40.50
C PRO A 147 -6.46 -6.94 40.88
N GLN A 148 -6.61 -7.37 42.12
CA GLN A 148 -7.92 -7.66 42.72
C GLN A 148 -8.38 -6.42 43.48
N LEU A 149 -9.36 -5.70 42.94
CA LEU A 149 -9.98 -4.58 43.63
C LEU A 149 -11.20 -5.11 44.41
N LYS A 150 -11.24 -4.84 45.72
CA LYS A 150 -12.39 -5.18 46.59
C LYS A 150 -13.18 -3.92 46.88
N VAL A 151 -14.45 -3.88 46.48
CA VAL A 151 -15.34 -2.73 46.72
C VAL A 151 -16.17 -2.98 47.99
N GLY A 152 -15.97 -2.18 49.04
CA GLY A 152 -16.54 -2.43 50.38
C GLY A 152 -18.02 -2.06 50.59
N SER A 153 -18.93 -2.36 49.65
CA SER A 153 -20.36 -2.03 49.82
C SER A 153 -21.30 -3.23 49.62
N GLU A 154 -22.26 -3.40 50.54
CA GLU A 154 -23.26 -4.49 50.50
C GLU A 154 -24.22 -4.39 49.29
N ILE A 155 -24.45 -3.16 48.79
CA ILE A 155 -25.27 -2.91 47.60
C ILE A 155 -24.57 -3.45 46.35
N PHE A 156 -23.25 -3.31 46.27
CA PHE A 156 -22.44 -3.83 45.16
C PHE A 156 -22.50 -5.36 45.14
N ASP A 157 -22.36 -5.99 46.31
CA ASP A 157 -22.45 -7.45 46.45
C ASP A 157 -23.84 -7.98 46.03
N ARG A 158 -24.93 -7.27 46.37
CA ARG A 158 -26.29 -7.65 45.95
C ARG A 158 -26.49 -7.59 44.43
N ILE A 159 -25.91 -6.60 43.75
CA ILE A 159 -26.12 -6.37 42.31
C ILE A 159 -25.20 -7.25 41.46
N PHE A 160 -23.96 -7.49 41.90
CA PHE A 160 -22.92 -8.19 41.13
C PHE A 160 -22.57 -9.59 41.66
N GLY A 161 -23.15 -9.98 42.80
CA GLY A 161 -22.94 -11.27 43.47
C GLY A 161 -21.49 -11.55 43.89
N GLY A 162 -20.75 -10.47 44.12
CA GLY A 162 -19.41 -10.47 44.69
C GLY A 162 -18.85 -9.06 44.73
N ASN A 163 -17.91 -8.81 45.63
CA ASN A 163 -17.21 -7.52 45.75
C ASN A 163 -15.86 -7.46 45.02
N THR A 164 -15.51 -8.52 44.30
CA THR A 164 -14.22 -8.66 43.63
C THR A 164 -14.31 -8.24 42.18
N ILE A 165 -13.38 -7.38 41.77
CA ILE A 165 -13.14 -7.06 40.37
C ILE A 165 -11.82 -7.73 39.99
N GLU A 166 -11.89 -8.68 39.08
CA GLU A 166 -10.74 -9.40 38.53
C GLU A 166 -10.54 -8.98 37.09
N ILE A 167 -9.36 -8.44 36.75
CA ILE A 167 -9.01 -8.04 35.39
C ILE A 167 -7.78 -8.83 34.96
N ARG A 168 -7.89 -9.55 33.85
CA ARG A 168 -6.84 -10.38 33.26
C ARG A 168 -6.54 -9.90 31.84
N PRO A 169 -5.62 -8.92 31.68
CA PRO A 169 -5.12 -8.54 30.36
C PRO A 169 -4.05 -9.53 29.89
N GLN A 170 -4.05 -9.85 28.60
CA GLN A 170 -3.09 -10.71 27.92
C GLN A 170 -2.74 -10.12 26.55
N GLY A 171 -1.49 -10.29 26.12
CA GLY A 171 -1.02 -9.80 24.82
C GLY A 171 0.01 -8.67 24.95
N SER A 172 0.14 -7.87 23.89
CA SER A 172 1.13 -6.80 23.78
C SER A 172 0.52 -5.56 23.14
N ALA A 173 1.08 -4.40 23.47
CA ALA A 173 0.80 -3.14 22.82
C ALA A 173 2.13 -2.46 22.52
N GLU A 174 2.39 -2.19 21.25
CA GLU A 174 3.57 -1.49 20.76
C GLU A 174 3.13 -0.19 20.09
N LEU A 175 3.83 0.89 20.41
CA LEU A 175 3.63 2.22 19.83
C LEU A 175 4.96 2.67 19.25
N ILE A 176 5.01 2.90 17.95
CA ILE A 176 6.20 3.35 17.23
C ILE A 176 5.97 4.79 16.80
N PHE A 177 6.91 5.66 17.17
CA PHE A 177 6.92 7.07 16.80
C PHE A 177 8.16 7.34 15.95
N GLY A 178 7.97 7.92 14.78
CA GLY A 178 9.03 8.24 13.83
C GLY A 178 8.80 9.58 13.15
N ILE A 179 9.87 10.14 12.59
CA ILE A 179 9.78 11.29 11.68
C ILE A 179 10.45 10.88 10.38
N ILE A 180 9.67 10.81 9.30
CA ILE A 180 10.16 10.46 7.97
C ILE A 180 10.32 11.75 7.18
N SER A 181 11.56 12.09 6.82
CA SER A 181 11.87 13.22 5.93
C SER A 181 12.37 12.67 4.60
N ASN A 182 11.62 12.90 3.53
CA ASN A 182 12.01 12.51 2.18
C ASN A 182 12.34 13.75 1.35
N ARG A 183 13.42 13.66 0.58
CA ARG A 183 13.83 14.70 -0.37
C ARG A 183 13.91 14.10 -1.78
N ARG A 184 13.14 14.66 -2.71
CA ARG A 184 13.17 14.33 -4.13
C ARG A 184 13.69 15.52 -4.92
N ASP A 185 14.87 15.39 -5.52
CA ASP A 185 15.49 16.42 -6.36
C ASP A 185 14.89 16.38 -7.79
N ASP A 186 13.57 16.45 -7.87
CA ASP A 186 12.84 16.53 -9.12
C ASP A 186 12.59 18.01 -9.46
N PRO A 187 13.17 18.53 -10.55
CA PRO A 187 13.02 19.94 -10.94
C PRO A 187 11.61 20.29 -11.41
N SER A 188 10.77 19.30 -11.73
CA SER A 188 9.35 19.53 -12.04
C SER A 188 8.51 19.84 -10.79
N LEU A 189 9.02 19.52 -9.59
CA LEU A 189 8.41 19.90 -8.33
C LEU A 189 8.91 21.26 -7.85
N ASN A 190 8.02 22.02 -7.22
CA ASN A 190 8.41 23.22 -6.50
C ASN A 190 9.38 22.89 -5.37
N ILE A 191 10.33 23.79 -5.07
CA ILE A 191 11.36 23.61 -4.02
C ILE A 191 10.74 23.23 -2.66
N ARG A 192 9.56 23.76 -2.33
CA ARG A 192 8.83 23.41 -1.10
C ARG A 192 8.28 21.98 -1.11
N GLN A 193 7.94 21.45 -2.27
CA GLN A 193 7.40 20.08 -2.46
C GLN A 193 8.52 19.04 -2.64
N GLN A 194 9.74 19.48 -2.97
CA GLN A 194 10.92 18.60 -3.04
C GLN A 194 11.31 18.02 -1.68
N ARG A 195 10.91 18.62 -0.56
CA ARG A 195 11.13 18.07 0.78
C ARG A 195 9.81 17.89 1.52
N THR A 196 9.46 16.66 1.82
CA THR A 196 8.28 16.31 2.64
C THR A 196 8.75 15.72 3.96
N THR A 197 8.15 16.13 5.07
CA THR A 197 8.48 15.60 6.40
C THR A 197 7.18 15.27 7.11
N ASN A 198 6.99 13.99 7.41
CA ASN A 198 5.79 13.46 8.01
C ASN A 198 6.13 12.86 9.37
N PHE A 199 5.24 13.06 10.33
CA PHE A 199 5.24 12.30 11.57
C PHE A 199 4.61 10.94 11.29
N ASP A 200 5.35 9.88 11.62
CA ASP A 200 4.89 8.50 11.50
C ASP A 200 4.52 7.99 12.90
N PHE A 201 3.27 7.58 13.05
CA PHE A 201 2.74 6.99 14.27
C PHE A 201 2.11 5.66 13.93
N GLN A 202 2.68 4.58 14.45
CA GLN A 202 2.19 3.23 14.22
C GLN A 202 1.79 2.60 15.55
N GLU A 203 0.56 2.11 15.61
CA GLU A 203 -0.02 1.46 16.77
C GLU A 203 -0.24 -0.03 16.47
N LYS A 204 0.41 -0.87 17.25
CA LYS A 204 0.35 -2.34 17.17
C LYS A 204 -0.17 -2.90 18.48
N ILE A 205 -1.49 -2.93 18.62
CA ILE A 205 -2.14 -3.55 19.77
C ILE A 205 -2.60 -4.93 19.38
N GLN A 206 -2.20 -5.93 20.16
CA GLN A 206 -2.69 -7.30 20.12
C GLN A 206 -3.03 -7.70 21.55
N MET A 207 -4.26 -7.45 21.98
CA MET A 207 -4.65 -7.59 23.38
C MET A 207 -5.96 -8.36 23.53
N SER A 208 -6.00 -9.28 24.49
CA SER A 208 -7.20 -9.94 24.99
C SER A 208 -7.37 -9.58 26.46
N VAL A 209 -8.52 -9.03 26.83
CA VAL A 209 -8.83 -8.67 28.22
C VAL A 209 -10.10 -9.39 28.64
N ILE A 210 -10.03 -10.06 29.79
CA ILE A 210 -11.19 -10.61 30.47
C ILE A 210 -11.29 -9.93 31.82
N ALA A 211 -12.41 -9.24 32.07
CA ALA A 211 -12.73 -8.63 33.34
C ALA A 211 -13.98 -9.27 33.93
N LYS A 212 -13.93 -9.71 35.18
CA LYS A 212 -15.06 -10.27 35.93
C LYS A 212 -15.37 -9.38 37.13
N ILE A 213 -16.65 -9.08 37.33
CA ILE A 213 -17.13 -8.33 38.49
C ILE A 213 -18.11 -9.23 39.23
N GLY A 214 -17.69 -9.71 40.40
CA GLY A 214 -18.42 -10.72 41.16
C GLY A 214 -18.62 -12.02 40.36
N ASP A 215 -19.81 -12.62 40.49
CA ASP A 215 -20.22 -13.80 39.75
C ASP A 215 -21.13 -13.48 38.54
N LYS A 216 -21.67 -12.25 38.45
CA LYS A 216 -22.69 -11.90 37.45
C LYS A 216 -22.17 -11.22 36.19
N ILE A 217 -21.08 -10.46 36.23
CA ILE A 217 -20.62 -9.69 35.08
C ILE A 217 -19.29 -10.19 34.55
N GLU A 218 -19.24 -10.41 33.23
CA GLU A 218 -18.05 -10.71 32.48
C GLU A 218 -17.94 -9.78 31.27
N PHE A 219 -16.83 -9.06 31.17
CA PHE A 219 -16.46 -8.28 30.01
C PHE A 219 -15.27 -8.95 29.34
N LYS A 220 -15.41 -9.31 28.07
CA LYS A 220 -14.37 -9.90 27.24
C LYS A 220 -14.14 -9.02 26.02
N THR A 221 -12.91 -8.59 25.82
CA THR A 221 -12.53 -7.86 24.60
C THR A 221 -11.27 -8.47 23.99
N ASN A 222 -11.28 -8.64 22.67
CA ASN A 222 -10.15 -9.00 21.86
C ASN A 222 -9.96 -7.87 20.85
N TYR A 223 -8.77 -7.29 20.82
CA TYR A 223 -8.45 -6.17 19.95
C TYR A 223 -7.08 -6.37 19.31
N ASN A 224 -7.06 -6.38 17.99
CA ASN A 224 -5.90 -6.49 17.13
C ASN A 224 -5.95 -5.38 16.07
N THR A 225 -5.01 -4.44 16.11
CA THR A 225 -4.92 -3.35 15.12
C THR A 225 -4.35 -3.81 13.78
N GLU A 226 -3.66 -4.96 13.74
CA GLU A 226 -3.08 -5.55 12.53
C GLU A 226 -3.99 -6.63 11.89
N SER A 227 -5.21 -6.81 12.41
CA SER A 227 -6.14 -7.81 11.86
C SER A 227 -6.66 -7.42 10.47
N MET A 228 -6.57 -8.35 9.52
CA MET A 228 -7.18 -8.20 8.19
C MET A 228 -8.71 -8.30 8.23
N PHE A 229 -9.26 -8.91 9.29
CA PHE A 229 -10.68 -9.24 9.37
C PHE A 229 -11.34 -8.60 10.60
N ALA A 230 -12.34 -7.75 10.35
CA ALA A 230 -13.06 -7.03 11.41
C ALA A 230 -13.71 -7.95 12.47
N PHE A 231 -13.99 -9.22 12.14
CA PHE A 231 -14.58 -10.18 13.09
C PHE A 231 -13.61 -10.66 14.17
N GLU A 232 -12.30 -10.43 14.05
CA GLU A 232 -11.34 -10.79 15.09
C GLU A 232 -11.40 -9.83 16.29
N ASN A 233 -11.79 -8.58 16.01
CA ASN A 233 -12.00 -7.54 17.02
C ASN A 233 -13.38 -7.71 17.65
N LYS A 234 -13.41 -8.39 18.79
CA LYS A 234 -14.64 -8.76 19.49
C LYS A 234 -14.74 -8.02 20.80
N LEU A 235 -15.89 -7.45 21.09
CA LEU A 235 -16.24 -6.86 22.37
C LEU A 235 -17.51 -7.52 22.86
N LYS A 236 -17.48 -8.13 24.04
CA LYS A 236 -18.64 -8.81 24.62
C LYS A 236 -18.75 -8.50 26.10
N LEU A 237 -19.79 -7.77 26.46
CA LEU A 237 -20.26 -7.65 27.84
C LEU A 237 -21.35 -8.68 28.08
N ARG A 238 -21.27 -9.42 29.18
CA ARG A 238 -22.24 -10.43 29.58
C ARG A 238 -22.62 -10.21 31.04
N TYR A 239 -23.91 -10.13 31.31
CA TYR A 239 -24.51 -10.25 32.63
C TYR A 239 -25.28 -11.56 32.70
N GLU A 240 -25.04 -12.35 33.74
CA GLU A 240 -25.73 -13.61 34.02
C GLU A 240 -26.48 -13.47 35.36
N GLY A 241 -27.80 -13.61 35.29
CA GLY A 241 -28.67 -13.55 36.46
C GLY A 241 -28.72 -14.90 37.19
N LYS A 242 -29.11 -14.89 38.46
CA LYS A 242 -29.33 -16.12 39.24
C LYS A 242 -30.61 -16.83 38.80
N GLU A 243 -30.79 -18.08 39.23
CA GLU A 243 -31.92 -18.92 38.81
C GLU A 243 -33.29 -18.27 39.05
N ASP A 244 -33.44 -17.55 40.17
CA ASP A 244 -34.67 -16.87 40.59
C ASP A 244 -34.94 -15.54 39.89
N GLU A 245 -34.03 -15.07 39.03
CA GLU A 245 -34.13 -13.76 38.38
C GLU A 245 -34.85 -13.84 37.03
N ILE A 246 -35.76 -12.91 36.75
CA ILE A 246 -36.46 -12.87 35.44
C ILE A 246 -35.44 -12.64 34.31
N LEU A 247 -34.46 -11.75 34.52
CA LEU A 247 -33.37 -11.49 33.59
C LEU A 247 -32.28 -12.54 33.76
N GLN A 248 -32.26 -13.52 32.87
CA GLN A 248 -31.28 -14.62 32.90
C GLN A 248 -29.97 -14.22 32.24
N LEU A 249 -30.05 -13.46 31.14
CA LEU A 249 -28.86 -13.06 30.37
C LEU A 249 -29.08 -11.68 29.76
N LEU A 250 -28.07 -10.83 29.85
CA LEU A 250 -27.96 -9.61 29.06
C LEU A 250 -26.56 -9.56 28.43
N GLU A 251 -26.49 -9.62 27.11
CA GLU A 251 -25.24 -9.49 26.34
C GLU A 251 -25.25 -8.18 25.56
N ALA A 252 -24.10 -7.51 25.48
CA ALA A 252 -23.90 -6.33 24.64
C ALA A 252 -22.57 -6.41 23.87
N GLY A 253 -22.55 -5.92 22.64
CA GLY A 253 -21.44 -6.07 21.69
C GLY A 253 -21.66 -7.27 20.77
N ASP A 254 -20.66 -8.15 20.62
CA ASP A 254 -20.74 -9.34 19.78
C ASP A 254 -21.65 -10.41 20.40
N VAL A 255 -22.81 -10.59 19.79
CA VAL A 255 -23.86 -11.51 20.20
C VAL A 255 -24.18 -12.50 19.08
N ASN A 256 -24.69 -13.67 19.47
CA ASN A 256 -25.15 -14.71 18.54
C ASN A 256 -26.57 -15.12 18.92
N LEU A 257 -27.39 -15.41 17.91
CA LEU A 257 -28.75 -15.93 18.07
C LEU A 257 -28.91 -17.22 17.25
N PRO A 258 -28.31 -18.35 17.67
CA PRO A 258 -28.56 -19.61 17.00
C PRO A 258 -30.03 -20.00 17.19
N LEU A 259 -30.69 -20.38 16.09
CA LEU A 259 -32.06 -20.89 16.08
C LEU A 259 -32.06 -22.33 15.59
N ASN A 260 -32.85 -23.20 16.22
CA ASN A 260 -32.98 -24.61 15.85
C ASN A 260 -34.02 -24.83 14.72
N SER A 261 -34.21 -23.83 13.84
CA SER A 261 -35.17 -23.89 12.73
C SER A 261 -34.44 -24.01 11.40
N THR A 262 -34.97 -24.83 10.49
CA THR A 262 -34.45 -24.98 9.13
C THR A 262 -34.97 -23.91 8.17
N LEU A 263 -36.11 -23.29 8.46
CA LEU A 263 -36.72 -22.25 7.63
C LEU A 263 -36.17 -20.85 7.92
N ILE A 264 -35.84 -20.60 9.20
CA ILE A 264 -35.27 -19.33 9.64
C ILE A 264 -33.95 -19.65 10.33
N THR A 265 -32.87 -19.50 9.60
CA THR A 265 -31.52 -19.63 10.14
C THR A 265 -31.21 -18.43 11.01
N GLY A 266 -30.81 -18.67 12.26
CA GLY A 266 -30.41 -17.61 13.18
C GLY A 266 -29.14 -16.89 12.72
N SER A 267 -29.12 -15.56 12.80
CA SER A 267 -27.94 -14.78 12.42
C SER A 267 -26.79 -14.97 13.42
N GLN A 268 -25.58 -15.12 12.87
CA GLN A 268 -24.33 -15.22 13.61
C GLN A 268 -23.51 -13.94 13.40
N SER A 269 -22.63 -13.60 14.33
CA SER A 269 -21.76 -12.41 14.26
C SER A 269 -22.55 -11.09 14.19
N LEU A 270 -23.39 -10.87 15.19
CA LEU A 270 -24.19 -9.66 15.35
C LEU A 270 -23.50 -8.71 16.33
N PHE A 271 -23.55 -7.40 16.08
CA PHE A 271 -23.12 -6.39 17.05
C PHE A 271 -24.33 -5.64 17.59
N GLY A 272 -24.65 -5.80 18.87
CA GLY A 272 -25.83 -5.20 19.47
C GLY A 272 -26.12 -5.66 20.88
N ILE A 273 -27.38 -5.66 21.26
CA ILE A 273 -27.86 -6.03 22.60
C ILE A 273 -28.75 -7.26 22.48
N LYS A 274 -28.51 -8.26 23.34
CA LYS A 274 -29.32 -9.46 23.47
C LYS A 274 -29.77 -9.64 24.90
N SER A 275 -31.07 -9.86 25.11
CA SER A 275 -31.63 -10.16 26.42
C SER A 275 -32.37 -11.49 26.40
N LYS A 276 -32.24 -12.26 27.48
CA LYS A 276 -32.96 -13.50 27.72
C LYS A 276 -33.75 -13.37 29.02
N LEU A 277 -35.07 -13.40 28.91
CA LEU A 277 -36.01 -13.30 30.02
C LEU A 277 -36.69 -14.67 30.23
N LYS A 278 -36.84 -15.10 31.48
CA LYS A 278 -37.52 -16.35 31.84
C LYS A 278 -38.70 -16.07 32.75
N PHE A 279 -39.89 -16.41 32.29
CA PHE A 279 -41.17 -16.30 33.01
C PHE A 279 -41.70 -17.71 33.27
N GLY A 280 -41.30 -18.30 34.39
CA GLY A 280 -41.60 -19.72 34.69
C GLY A 280 -40.96 -20.66 33.67
N ARG A 281 -41.78 -21.30 32.83
CA ARG A 281 -41.32 -22.19 31.74
C ARG A 281 -41.14 -21.47 30.39
N THR A 282 -41.60 -20.23 30.27
CA THR A 282 -41.51 -19.46 29.02
C THR A 282 -40.21 -18.67 28.98
N THR A 283 -39.43 -18.84 27.92
CA THR A 283 -38.19 -18.08 27.69
C THR A 283 -38.37 -17.15 26.49
N VAL A 284 -38.20 -15.85 26.71
CA VAL A 284 -38.22 -14.83 25.66
C VAL A 284 -36.80 -14.35 25.43
N THR A 285 -36.29 -14.54 24.21
CA THR A 285 -34.98 -14.01 23.80
C THR A 285 -35.21 -12.89 22.80
N ALA A 286 -34.73 -11.69 23.09
CA ALA A 286 -34.80 -10.54 22.21
C ALA A 286 -33.39 -10.10 21.81
N VAL A 287 -33.21 -9.75 20.53
CA VAL A 287 -31.94 -9.26 19.98
C VAL A 287 -32.20 -8.03 19.14
N PHE A 288 -31.47 -6.96 19.40
CA PHE A 288 -31.43 -5.75 18.59
C PHE A 288 -29.98 -5.48 18.21
N SER A 289 -29.65 -5.61 16.93
CA SER A 289 -28.26 -5.64 16.49
C SER A 289 -28.09 -5.30 15.02
N GLU A 290 -26.89 -4.87 14.67
CA GLU A 290 -26.40 -4.77 13.31
C GLU A 290 -25.70 -6.10 12.91
N GLN A 291 -26.03 -6.62 11.73
CA GLN A 291 -25.40 -7.83 11.20
C GLN A 291 -24.10 -7.48 10.48
N LYS A 292 -22.97 -8.02 10.97
CA LYS A 292 -21.63 -7.76 10.40
C LYS A 292 -21.16 -8.79 9.38
N ALA A 293 -21.99 -9.80 9.05
CA ALA A 293 -21.62 -10.92 8.19
C ALA A 293 -22.60 -11.11 7.03
N GLU A 294 -22.07 -11.44 5.85
CA GLU A 294 -22.85 -11.81 4.67
C GLU A 294 -22.94 -13.33 4.54
N THR A 295 -24.12 -13.86 4.21
CA THR A 295 -24.31 -15.30 3.97
C THR A 295 -24.09 -15.60 2.50
N LYS A 296 -23.09 -16.43 2.19
CA LYS A 296 -22.85 -16.93 0.82
C LYS A 296 -23.21 -18.41 0.74
N ASN A 297 -24.15 -18.75 -0.15
CA ASN A 297 -24.53 -20.13 -0.43
C ASN A 297 -23.70 -20.64 -1.61
N ILE A 298 -22.95 -21.72 -1.41
CA ILE A 298 -22.18 -22.38 -2.47
C ILE A 298 -22.86 -23.71 -2.75
N THR A 299 -23.20 -23.96 -4.02
CA THR A 299 -23.74 -25.25 -4.44
C THR A 299 -22.59 -26.09 -4.99
N VAL A 300 -22.22 -27.17 -4.29
CA VAL A 300 -21.18 -28.11 -4.73
C VAL A 300 -21.87 -29.33 -5.32
N GLN A 301 -21.62 -29.63 -6.59
CA GLN A 301 -22.16 -30.80 -7.28
C GLN A 301 -20.99 -31.74 -7.65
N GLY A 302 -21.07 -33.02 -7.27
CA GLY A 302 -20.09 -34.03 -7.69
C GLY A 302 -18.66 -33.86 -7.16
N GLY A 303 -18.46 -33.10 -6.07
CA GLY A 303 -17.14 -32.87 -5.48
C GLY A 303 -16.33 -31.71 -6.09
N ALA A 304 -16.90 -30.98 -7.05
CA ALA A 304 -16.30 -29.78 -7.62
C ALA A 304 -17.20 -28.56 -7.41
N GLN A 305 -16.57 -27.40 -7.23
CA GLN A 305 -17.27 -26.12 -7.23
C GLN A 305 -17.66 -25.76 -8.67
N THR A 306 -18.95 -25.78 -8.97
CA THR A 306 -19.46 -25.34 -10.27
C THR A 306 -19.77 -23.85 -10.23
N ASN A 307 -19.15 -23.09 -11.13
CA ASN A 307 -19.49 -21.69 -11.36
C ASN A 307 -20.26 -21.59 -12.68
N THR A 308 -21.51 -21.13 -12.64
CA THR A 308 -22.30 -20.86 -13.84
C THR A 308 -21.88 -19.53 -14.45
N PHE A 309 -21.58 -19.51 -15.74
CA PHE A 309 -21.32 -18.30 -16.52
C PHE A 309 -22.39 -18.15 -17.61
N ASN A 310 -22.68 -16.90 -17.98
CA ASN A 310 -23.60 -16.56 -19.06
C ASN A 310 -22.96 -15.44 -19.88
N PHE A 311 -22.94 -15.58 -21.19
CA PHE A 311 -22.47 -14.57 -22.12
C PHE A 311 -23.47 -14.48 -23.27
N LYS A 312 -23.63 -13.26 -23.79
CA LYS A 312 -24.52 -12.98 -24.92
C LYS A 312 -23.76 -13.05 -26.24
N ALA A 313 -24.48 -13.19 -27.34
CA ALA A 313 -23.89 -13.28 -28.68
C ALA A 313 -23.16 -11.99 -29.13
N ASP A 314 -23.50 -10.84 -28.55
CA ASP A 314 -22.84 -9.55 -28.77
C ASP A 314 -21.59 -9.35 -27.89
N GLN A 315 -21.36 -10.20 -26.89
CA GLN A 315 -20.20 -10.14 -25.99
C GLN A 315 -19.01 -10.92 -26.56
N TYR A 316 -18.64 -10.61 -27.79
CA TYR A 316 -17.44 -11.17 -28.42
C TYR A 316 -16.17 -10.45 -27.94
N GLU A 317 -15.03 -11.12 -28.02
CA GLU A 317 -13.74 -10.52 -27.70
C GLU A 317 -13.25 -9.64 -28.86
N GLU A 318 -13.41 -8.33 -28.71
CA GLU A 318 -12.98 -7.36 -29.72
C GLU A 318 -11.45 -7.22 -29.76
N ASN A 319 -10.89 -6.92 -30.95
CA ASN A 319 -9.48 -6.59 -31.15
C ASN A 319 -8.49 -7.65 -30.61
N LYS A 320 -8.90 -8.91 -30.61
CA LYS A 320 -8.11 -10.03 -30.07
C LYS A 320 -7.84 -11.15 -31.08
N HIS A 321 -8.79 -11.41 -31.96
CA HIS A 321 -8.72 -12.49 -32.94
C HIS A 321 -8.68 -11.93 -34.36
N PHE A 322 -7.69 -12.34 -35.16
CA PHE A 322 -7.48 -11.84 -36.52
C PHE A 322 -7.17 -12.99 -37.48
N PHE A 323 -7.73 -12.95 -38.68
CA PHE A 323 -7.29 -13.81 -39.78
C PHE A 323 -5.97 -13.31 -40.34
N LEU A 324 -5.11 -14.22 -40.82
CA LEU A 324 -3.81 -13.83 -41.37
C LEU A 324 -3.91 -13.24 -42.78
N ALA A 325 -4.95 -13.58 -43.53
CA ALA A 325 -5.24 -13.09 -44.88
C ALA A 325 -6.72 -13.32 -45.21
N GLN A 326 -7.23 -12.60 -46.22
CA GLN A 326 -8.63 -12.71 -46.64
C GLN A 326 -8.97 -14.14 -47.10
N TYR A 327 -8.02 -14.83 -47.74
CA TYR A 327 -8.15 -16.26 -48.09
C TYR A 327 -8.57 -17.13 -46.90
N PHE A 328 -7.94 -16.95 -45.74
CA PHE A 328 -8.26 -17.75 -44.54
C PHE A 328 -9.66 -17.43 -44.00
N ARG A 329 -10.06 -16.16 -44.06
CA ARG A 329 -11.39 -15.71 -43.66
C ARG A 329 -12.47 -16.34 -44.55
N ASP A 330 -12.29 -16.30 -45.86
CA ASP A 330 -13.30 -16.75 -46.82
C ASP A 330 -13.39 -18.29 -46.87
N ASN A 331 -12.29 -18.99 -46.56
CA ASN A 331 -12.25 -20.45 -46.48
C ASN A 331 -12.56 -21.02 -45.08
N TYR A 332 -12.70 -20.19 -44.03
CA TYR A 332 -12.86 -20.65 -42.65
C TYR A 332 -14.07 -21.56 -42.46
N ASN A 333 -15.25 -21.13 -42.92
CA ASN A 333 -16.50 -21.89 -42.78
C ASN A 333 -16.45 -23.20 -43.59
N ASN A 334 -15.85 -23.17 -44.78
CA ASN A 334 -15.72 -24.35 -45.63
C ASN A 334 -14.80 -25.40 -44.98
N ALA A 335 -13.68 -24.95 -44.38
CA ALA A 335 -12.74 -25.82 -43.67
C ALA A 335 -13.35 -26.47 -42.41
N LEU A 336 -14.37 -25.87 -41.81
CA LEU A 336 -15.06 -26.37 -40.60
C LEU A 336 -16.37 -27.09 -40.88
N SER A 337 -16.74 -27.31 -42.15
CA SER A 337 -17.99 -27.98 -42.53
C SER A 337 -18.13 -29.43 -42.05
N SER A 338 -17.01 -30.10 -41.76
CA SER A 338 -16.95 -31.53 -41.41
C SER A 338 -16.26 -31.80 -40.05
N LEU A 339 -16.59 -30.99 -39.04
CA LEU A 339 -16.12 -31.20 -37.66
C LEU A 339 -16.33 -32.66 -37.19
N PRO A 340 -15.34 -33.28 -36.51
CA PRO A 340 -14.14 -32.67 -35.91
C PRO A 340 -12.93 -32.55 -36.86
N ILE A 341 -13.03 -32.97 -38.12
CA ILE A 341 -11.92 -32.92 -39.07
C ILE A 341 -11.87 -31.53 -39.73
N ILE A 342 -10.70 -30.89 -39.70
CA ILE A 342 -10.48 -29.59 -40.36
C ILE A 342 -10.07 -29.84 -41.82
N GLY A 343 -10.95 -29.48 -42.77
CA GLY A 343 -10.76 -29.63 -44.22
C GLY A 343 -9.91 -28.53 -44.86
N SER A 344 -8.76 -28.20 -44.27
CA SER A 344 -7.78 -27.25 -44.83
C SER A 344 -6.52 -27.97 -45.28
N ASN A 345 -6.04 -27.65 -46.49
CA ASN A 345 -4.82 -28.21 -47.06
C ASN A 345 -3.57 -27.37 -46.73
N ILE A 346 -3.73 -26.23 -46.03
CA ILE A 346 -2.65 -25.34 -45.65
C ILE A 346 -2.08 -25.72 -44.29
N ASN A 347 -0.76 -25.64 -44.17
CA ASN A 347 -0.05 -25.74 -42.90
C ASN A 347 0.99 -24.61 -42.76
N ILE A 348 0.72 -23.67 -41.87
CA ILE A 348 1.62 -22.57 -41.52
C ILE A 348 2.79 -23.11 -40.72
N THR A 349 4.00 -22.91 -41.25
CA THR A 349 5.25 -23.44 -40.70
C THR A 349 6.00 -22.40 -39.86
N LYS A 350 5.86 -21.12 -40.19
CA LYS A 350 6.53 -20.01 -39.50
C LYS A 350 5.66 -18.77 -39.49
N ILE A 351 5.66 -18.05 -38.38
CA ILE A 351 4.97 -16.77 -38.23
C ILE A 351 5.78 -15.82 -37.34
N GLU A 352 5.84 -14.55 -37.74
CA GLU A 352 6.30 -13.44 -36.93
C GLU A 352 5.18 -12.41 -36.82
N VAL A 353 4.93 -11.98 -35.59
CA VAL A 353 3.84 -11.06 -35.26
C VAL A 353 4.44 -9.80 -34.69
N TRP A 354 4.03 -8.66 -35.21
CA TRP A 354 4.55 -7.35 -34.85
C TRP A 354 3.43 -6.46 -34.34
N ARG A 355 3.70 -5.75 -33.25
CA ARG A 355 2.77 -4.79 -32.63
C ARG A 355 3.46 -3.47 -32.33
N THR A 356 2.73 -2.36 -32.34
CA THR A 356 3.19 -1.08 -31.79
C THR A 356 3.78 -1.27 -30.38
N ASN A 357 4.99 -0.75 -30.17
CA ASN A 357 5.63 -0.80 -28.86
C ASN A 357 5.11 0.33 -27.95
N ILE A 358 4.55 -0.01 -26.80
CA ILE A 358 4.15 0.96 -25.77
C ILE A 358 5.19 0.89 -24.65
N GLY A 359 6.08 1.89 -24.60
CA GLY A 359 7.10 2.01 -23.57
C GLY A 359 8.53 1.99 -24.12
N ALA A 360 9.50 1.70 -23.25
CA ALA A 360 10.91 1.66 -23.65
C ALA A 360 11.14 0.59 -24.74
N PRO A 361 12.10 0.80 -25.66
CA PRO A 361 12.47 -0.19 -26.67
C PRO A 361 12.77 -1.55 -26.02
N THR A 362 12.03 -2.59 -26.41
CA THR A 362 12.28 -3.96 -25.95
C THR A 362 13.35 -4.64 -26.81
N THR A 363 13.80 -5.82 -26.42
CA THR A 363 14.70 -6.63 -27.25
C THR A 363 13.98 -7.08 -28.52
N ASN A 364 14.65 -7.02 -29.68
CA ASN A 364 14.14 -7.40 -31.01
C ASN A 364 13.07 -6.48 -31.64
N ASN A 365 13.17 -5.16 -31.42
CA ASN A 365 12.34 -4.19 -32.13
C ASN A 365 12.84 -3.95 -33.56
N ARG A 366 11.93 -3.68 -34.50
CA ARG A 366 12.24 -3.35 -35.90
C ARG A 366 11.31 -2.28 -36.44
N ASN A 367 11.82 -1.46 -37.36
CA ASN A 367 10.93 -0.64 -38.17
C ASN A 367 10.17 -1.55 -39.14
N ILE A 368 8.87 -1.33 -39.29
CA ILE A 368 8.03 -2.10 -40.20
C ILE A 368 7.16 -1.17 -41.04
N ILE A 369 6.87 -1.62 -42.25
CA ILE A 369 5.82 -1.08 -43.10
C ILE A 369 4.78 -2.18 -43.29
N ALA A 370 3.60 -1.97 -42.72
CA ALA A 370 2.51 -2.92 -42.76
C ALA A 370 1.55 -2.55 -43.88
N LEU A 371 1.32 -3.46 -44.82
CA LEU A 371 0.51 -3.23 -46.03
C LEU A 371 -0.76 -4.09 -45.99
N THR A 372 -1.91 -3.49 -46.28
CA THR A 372 -3.22 -4.16 -46.24
C THR A 372 -3.32 -5.26 -47.30
N ASP A 373 -3.01 -4.91 -48.54
CA ASP A 373 -3.17 -5.80 -49.71
C ASP A 373 -1.99 -6.76 -49.92
N LEU A 374 -1.00 -6.79 -49.03
CA LEU A 374 0.11 -7.74 -49.16
C LEU A 374 -0.42 -9.18 -49.03
N GLY A 375 -0.11 -10.02 -50.01
CA GLY A 375 -0.60 -11.40 -50.02
C GLY A 375 -2.05 -11.58 -50.47
N GLU A 376 -2.72 -10.53 -50.95
CA GLU A 376 -4.11 -10.61 -51.42
C GLU A 376 -4.18 -10.69 -52.94
N ASN A 377 -4.77 -11.77 -53.48
CA ASN A 377 -4.97 -11.89 -54.93
C ASN A 377 -6.06 -10.97 -55.46
N ILE A 378 -7.05 -10.65 -54.62
CA ILE A 378 -8.09 -9.66 -54.90
C ILE A 378 -7.79 -8.46 -53.97
N PRO A 379 -6.91 -7.53 -54.38
CA PRO A 379 -6.57 -6.38 -53.56
C PRO A 379 -7.79 -5.47 -53.35
N SER A 380 -7.85 -4.83 -52.19
CA SER A 380 -8.87 -3.83 -51.88
C SER A 380 -8.63 -2.51 -52.62
N ASN A 381 -7.38 -2.16 -52.88
CA ASN A 381 -7.01 -0.98 -53.64
C ASN A 381 -7.11 -1.24 -55.15
N PRO A 382 -7.92 -0.46 -55.90
CA PRO A 382 -8.16 -0.69 -57.33
C PRO A 382 -6.96 -0.40 -58.24
N LEU A 383 -5.91 0.25 -57.72
CA LEU A 383 -4.67 0.48 -58.46
C LEU A 383 -3.78 -0.76 -58.51
N LEU A 384 -4.04 -1.73 -57.64
CA LEU A 384 -3.37 -3.02 -57.62
C LEU A 384 -4.13 -4.03 -58.47
N SER A 385 -3.40 -4.99 -59.02
CA SER A 385 -3.95 -6.07 -59.84
C SER A 385 -3.44 -7.41 -59.34
N GLY A 386 -4.37 -8.36 -59.22
CA GLY A 386 -4.05 -9.75 -58.88
C GLY A 386 -3.21 -10.42 -59.96
N SER A 387 -2.27 -11.27 -59.53
CA SER A 387 -1.49 -12.11 -60.42
C SER A 387 -2.33 -13.28 -60.91
N SER A 388 -2.37 -13.49 -62.22
CA SER A 388 -3.07 -14.64 -62.81
C SER A 388 -2.48 -15.96 -62.29
N GLY A 389 -3.34 -16.91 -61.91
CA GLY A 389 -2.92 -18.23 -61.39
C GLY A 389 -2.47 -18.26 -59.92
N HIS A 390 -2.48 -17.14 -59.19
CA HIS A 390 -2.03 -17.05 -57.79
C HIS A 390 -3.19 -16.78 -56.83
N THR A 391 -4.12 -17.72 -56.68
CA THR A 391 -5.30 -17.58 -55.78
C THR A 391 -4.97 -17.75 -54.30
N LEU A 392 -3.74 -18.13 -53.97
CA LEU A 392 -3.26 -18.42 -52.63
C LEU A 392 -2.44 -17.23 -52.10
N PRO A 393 -2.42 -16.96 -50.79
CA PRO A 393 -1.67 -15.84 -50.23
C PRO A 393 -0.15 -15.95 -50.37
N ALA A 394 0.47 -15.04 -51.09
CA ALA A 394 1.91 -15.01 -51.32
C ALA A 394 2.36 -13.59 -51.67
N ASN A 395 3.64 -13.29 -51.48
CA ASN A 395 4.23 -11.99 -51.83
C ASN A 395 3.99 -11.60 -53.30
N ASN A 396 3.80 -12.57 -54.19
CA ASN A 396 3.54 -12.38 -55.61
C ASN A 396 2.05 -12.59 -56.01
N SER A 397 1.12 -12.68 -55.06
CA SER A 397 -0.32 -12.85 -55.36
C SER A 397 -0.93 -11.66 -56.09
N ASN A 398 -0.30 -10.48 -55.97
CA ASN A 398 -0.62 -9.29 -56.72
C ASN A 398 0.66 -8.56 -57.15
N ASN A 399 0.49 -7.47 -57.87
CA ASN A 399 1.58 -6.63 -58.36
C ASN A 399 2.10 -5.60 -57.33
N LEU A 400 1.68 -5.63 -56.05
CA LEU A 400 2.03 -4.60 -55.05
C LEU A 400 3.54 -4.41 -54.93
N LEU A 401 4.30 -5.49 -54.82
CA LEU A 401 5.76 -5.42 -54.63
C LEU A 401 6.51 -5.15 -55.96
N THR A 402 5.82 -5.27 -57.09
CA THR A 402 6.42 -5.16 -58.43
C THR A 402 5.96 -3.91 -59.20
N LEU A 403 5.01 -3.13 -58.65
CA LEU A 403 4.33 -2.03 -59.34
C LEU A 403 5.29 -0.94 -59.81
N ASP A 404 6.29 -0.57 -59.00
CA ASP A 404 7.35 0.38 -59.36
C ASP A 404 8.62 -0.35 -59.80
N ASN A 405 8.54 -1.21 -60.83
CA ASN A 405 9.71 -1.90 -61.42
C ASN A 405 10.62 -2.60 -60.38
N ASN A 406 10.01 -3.23 -59.36
CA ASN A 406 10.72 -3.90 -58.25
C ASN A 406 11.64 -2.99 -57.41
N GLN A 407 11.35 -1.68 -57.31
CA GLN A 407 12.12 -0.71 -56.49
C GLN A 407 11.80 -0.82 -54.98
N LEU A 408 11.83 -2.03 -54.43
CA LEU A 408 11.53 -2.32 -53.02
C LEU A 408 12.48 -1.61 -52.04
N ASP A 409 13.69 -1.26 -52.51
CA ASP A 409 14.69 -0.54 -51.72
C ASP A 409 14.19 0.83 -51.22
N LYS A 410 13.28 1.47 -51.95
CA LYS A 410 12.66 2.75 -51.52
C LYS A 410 11.71 2.58 -50.34
N MET A 411 11.22 1.36 -50.08
CA MET A 411 10.39 1.08 -48.90
C MET A 411 11.21 0.87 -47.63
N ARG A 412 12.55 0.71 -47.74
CA ARG A 412 13.46 0.34 -46.65
C ARG A 412 13.73 1.45 -45.65
N ASP A 413 13.58 2.70 -46.04
CA ASP A 413 13.80 3.85 -45.17
C ASP A 413 12.46 4.36 -44.60
N ILE A 414 12.29 4.22 -43.28
CA ILE A 414 11.07 4.57 -42.56
C ILE A 414 10.74 6.08 -42.65
N ASN A 415 11.74 6.93 -42.88
CA ASN A 415 11.57 8.37 -42.95
C ASN A 415 10.96 8.80 -44.29
N THR A 416 11.33 8.11 -45.38
CA THR A 416 10.94 8.48 -46.75
C THR A 416 9.85 7.58 -47.35
N VAL A 417 9.60 6.39 -46.77
CA VAL A 417 8.60 5.43 -47.28
C VAL A 417 7.19 6.01 -47.35
N GLY A 418 6.80 6.89 -46.43
CA GLY A 418 5.49 7.51 -46.43
C GLY A 418 5.26 8.40 -47.67
N ASP A 419 6.26 9.21 -48.01
CA ASP A 419 6.21 10.04 -49.21
C ASP A 419 6.29 9.19 -50.48
N TYR A 420 7.05 8.10 -50.46
CA TYR A 420 7.12 7.16 -51.58
C TYR A 420 5.77 6.50 -51.88
N LEU A 421 5.11 5.95 -50.86
CA LEU A 421 3.81 5.26 -51.01
C LEU A 421 2.66 6.23 -51.34
N LYS A 422 2.74 7.48 -50.88
CA LYS A 422 1.72 8.50 -51.17
C LYS A 422 1.73 8.99 -52.63
N ASN A 423 2.86 8.87 -53.32
CA ASN A 423 3.03 9.37 -54.68
C ASN A 423 2.85 8.24 -55.73
N ALA A 424 2.93 8.61 -57.00
CA ALA A 424 2.89 7.64 -58.10
C ALA A 424 4.01 6.59 -57.96
N PRO A 425 3.75 5.30 -58.25
CA PRO A 425 2.51 4.76 -58.83
C PRO A 425 1.43 4.32 -57.81
N PHE A 426 1.67 4.42 -56.50
CA PHE A 426 0.84 3.80 -55.46
C PHE A 426 -0.37 4.65 -55.04
N TYR A 427 -0.18 5.95 -54.82
CA TYR A 427 -1.22 6.84 -54.29
C TYR A 427 -1.91 6.34 -53.01
N PHE A 428 -1.16 5.63 -52.15
CA PHE A 428 -1.70 5.00 -50.95
C PHE A 428 -2.03 6.00 -49.84
N VAL A 429 -3.07 5.68 -49.08
CA VAL A 429 -3.54 6.42 -47.92
C VAL A 429 -3.07 5.75 -46.64
N SER A 430 -2.35 6.49 -45.79
CA SER A 430 -1.93 6.01 -44.46
C SER A 430 -3.15 5.72 -43.59
N GLY A 431 -3.12 4.63 -42.82
CA GLY A 431 -4.23 4.14 -42.01
C GLY A 431 -5.20 3.21 -42.77
N GLN A 432 -5.27 3.31 -44.11
CA GLN A 432 -6.14 2.46 -44.93
C GLN A 432 -5.35 1.42 -45.74
N ASP A 433 -4.40 1.87 -46.56
CA ASP A 433 -3.62 1.01 -47.46
C ASP A 433 -2.32 0.51 -46.78
N TYR A 434 -1.75 1.34 -45.91
CA TYR A 434 -0.55 1.00 -45.16
C TYR A 434 -0.51 1.69 -43.80
N GLU A 435 0.32 1.14 -42.92
CA GLU A 435 0.68 1.77 -41.66
C GLU A 435 2.19 1.61 -41.42
N LYS A 436 2.86 2.72 -41.10
CA LYS A 436 4.28 2.70 -40.75
C LYS A 436 4.44 2.67 -39.24
N VAL A 437 5.28 1.77 -38.73
CA VAL A 437 5.52 1.66 -37.28
C VAL A 437 7.02 1.64 -37.03
N GLU A 438 7.48 2.69 -36.34
CA GLU A 438 8.84 2.78 -35.84
C GLU A 438 8.99 1.91 -34.60
N SER A 439 10.08 1.14 -34.54
CA SER A 439 10.40 0.28 -33.40
C SER A 439 9.25 -0.65 -32.97
N ALA A 440 8.60 -1.32 -33.92
CA ALA A 440 7.58 -2.33 -33.62
C ALA A 440 8.17 -3.48 -32.82
N LYS A 441 7.43 -3.95 -31.80
CA LYS A 441 7.81 -5.08 -30.97
C LYS A 441 7.44 -6.38 -31.68
N LYS A 442 8.40 -7.29 -31.83
CA LYS A 442 8.15 -8.70 -32.19
C LYS A 442 7.50 -9.40 -30.99
N LEU A 443 6.31 -9.95 -31.16
CA LEU A 443 5.65 -10.72 -30.11
C LEU A 443 6.33 -12.08 -29.94
N ALA A 444 6.53 -12.48 -28.69
CA ALA A 444 7.02 -13.81 -28.36
C ALA A 444 5.92 -14.86 -28.64
N PRO A 445 6.27 -16.12 -28.96
CA PRO A 445 5.30 -17.20 -29.15
C PRO A 445 4.37 -17.44 -27.94
N THR A 446 4.74 -16.95 -26.75
CA THR A 446 3.91 -17.02 -25.54
C THR A 446 2.86 -15.91 -25.45
N GLU A 447 2.97 -14.85 -26.25
CA GLU A 447 2.07 -13.68 -26.22
C GLU A 447 0.84 -13.85 -27.14
N TYR A 448 0.84 -14.88 -27.99
CA TYR A 448 -0.24 -15.19 -28.91
C TYR A 448 -0.37 -16.69 -29.16
N TYR A 449 -1.56 -17.10 -29.58
CA TYR A 449 -1.85 -18.41 -30.14
C TYR A 449 -2.19 -18.25 -31.63
N PHE A 450 -1.79 -19.19 -32.48
CA PHE A 450 -2.25 -19.22 -33.87
C PHE A 450 -2.65 -20.64 -34.28
N ASN A 451 -3.62 -20.74 -35.19
CA ASN A 451 -4.03 -22.02 -35.76
C ASN A 451 -3.34 -22.23 -37.13
N PRO A 452 -2.44 -23.23 -37.27
CA PRO A 452 -1.66 -23.40 -38.49
C PRO A 452 -2.47 -23.85 -39.70
N LYS A 453 -3.68 -24.39 -39.50
CA LYS A 453 -4.56 -24.88 -40.58
C LYS A 453 -5.61 -23.85 -41.00
N LEU A 454 -6.18 -23.14 -40.04
CA LEU A 454 -7.26 -22.17 -40.27
C LEU A 454 -6.74 -20.74 -40.49
N GLY A 455 -5.48 -20.46 -40.19
CA GLY A 455 -4.84 -19.17 -40.46
C GLY A 455 -5.47 -18.00 -39.73
N PHE A 456 -5.65 -18.15 -38.40
CA PHE A 456 -5.99 -17.04 -37.51
C PHE A 456 -5.02 -16.98 -36.33
N ILE A 457 -4.87 -15.79 -35.78
CA ILE A 457 -4.12 -15.47 -34.57
C ILE A 457 -5.07 -14.98 -33.48
N SER A 458 -4.77 -15.33 -32.23
CA SER A 458 -5.46 -14.90 -31.02
C SER A 458 -4.43 -14.36 -30.03
N LEU A 459 -4.58 -13.11 -29.62
CA LEU A 459 -3.67 -12.47 -28.67
C LEU A 459 -4.09 -12.76 -27.23
N ASN A 460 -3.13 -12.81 -26.31
CA ASN A 460 -3.44 -12.99 -24.88
C ASN A 460 -4.06 -11.73 -24.26
N SER A 461 -3.82 -10.57 -24.87
CA SER A 461 -4.38 -9.27 -24.49
C SER A 461 -5.05 -8.63 -25.70
N SER A 462 -6.22 -8.02 -25.51
CA SER A 462 -6.85 -7.20 -26.54
C SER A 462 -5.92 -6.04 -26.94
N LEU A 463 -5.94 -5.68 -28.22
CA LEU A 463 -5.24 -4.49 -28.72
C LEU A 463 -6.06 -3.24 -28.43
N ASN A 464 -5.36 -2.15 -28.12
CA ASN A 464 -5.98 -0.83 -28.09
C ASN A 464 -6.32 -0.36 -29.52
N SER A 465 -7.25 0.58 -29.62
CA SER A 465 -7.69 1.13 -30.90
C SER A 465 -6.55 1.79 -31.68
N ASP A 466 -5.60 2.42 -30.99
CA ASP A 466 -4.41 3.10 -31.53
C ASP A 466 -3.21 2.16 -31.81
N GLN A 467 -3.36 0.85 -31.58
CA GLN A 467 -2.30 -0.12 -31.84
C GLN A 467 -2.43 -0.77 -33.21
N VAL A 468 -1.28 -0.95 -33.84
CA VAL A 468 -1.12 -1.67 -35.11
C VAL A 468 -0.77 -3.12 -34.83
N LEU A 469 -1.35 -4.04 -35.62
CA LEU A 469 -0.95 -5.44 -35.66
C LEU A 469 -0.59 -5.82 -37.08
N ALA A 470 0.60 -6.42 -37.25
CA ALA A 470 1.08 -6.90 -38.52
C ALA A 470 1.74 -8.27 -38.40
N VAL A 471 1.80 -9.01 -39.51
CA VAL A 471 2.35 -10.36 -39.54
C VAL A 471 3.20 -10.61 -40.79
N ALA A 472 4.17 -11.51 -40.64
CA ALA A 472 4.81 -12.21 -41.74
C ALA A 472 4.68 -13.71 -41.48
N PHE A 473 4.32 -14.49 -42.49
CA PHE A 473 4.10 -15.92 -42.32
C PHE A 473 4.51 -16.73 -43.56
N GLN A 474 4.84 -18.00 -43.31
CA GLN A 474 5.16 -19.00 -44.31
C GLN A 474 4.27 -20.21 -44.11
N TYR A 475 3.87 -20.82 -45.21
CA TYR A 475 3.09 -22.04 -45.17
C TYR A 475 3.40 -22.97 -46.33
N THR A 476 2.96 -24.20 -46.17
CA THR A 476 3.05 -25.27 -47.16
C THR A 476 1.66 -25.80 -47.45
N ILE A 477 1.48 -26.41 -48.61
CA ILE A 477 0.23 -27.05 -49.00
C ILE A 477 0.47 -28.56 -49.06
N ILE A 478 -0.46 -29.33 -48.52
CA ILE A 478 -0.39 -30.79 -48.58
C ILE A 478 -0.39 -31.21 -50.05
N GLY A 479 0.66 -31.91 -50.47
CA GLY A 479 0.85 -32.35 -51.85
C GLY A 479 1.64 -31.38 -52.75
N ASP A 480 2.06 -30.23 -52.22
CA ASP A 480 2.96 -29.28 -52.90
C ASP A 480 4.28 -29.14 -52.13
N THR A 481 5.39 -28.99 -52.86
CA THR A 481 6.72 -28.74 -52.31
C THR A 481 7.07 -27.25 -52.22
N THR A 482 6.25 -26.36 -52.79
CA THR A 482 6.49 -24.92 -52.74
C THR A 482 6.20 -24.36 -51.34
N VAL A 483 7.07 -23.45 -50.89
CA VAL A 483 6.87 -22.70 -49.65
C VAL A 483 6.31 -21.34 -50.05
N TYR A 484 5.09 -21.05 -49.61
CA TYR A 484 4.46 -19.76 -49.80
C TYR A 484 4.85 -18.84 -48.65
N GLN A 485 5.13 -17.57 -48.97
CA GLN A 485 5.53 -16.56 -47.98
C GLN A 485 4.75 -15.28 -48.22
N VAL A 486 4.27 -14.67 -47.13
CA VAL A 486 3.64 -13.34 -47.09
C VAL A 486 4.39 -12.49 -46.08
N GLY A 487 4.84 -11.30 -46.50
CA GLY A 487 5.72 -10.44 -45.72
C GLY A 487 7.17 -10.90 -45.72
N GLU A 488 7.97 -10.26 -44.88
CA GLU A 488 9.40 -10.51 -44.68
C GLU A 488 9.69 -10.83 -43.23
N PHE A 489 10.59 -11.78 -43.01
CA PHE A 489 11.02 -12.16 -41.66
C PHE A 489 12.25 -11.37 -41.24
N SER A 490 12.37 -11.16 -39.93
CA SER A 490 13.52 -10.49 -39.32
C SER A 490 14.87 -11.19 -39.56
N ASP A 491 14.88 -12.46 -39.95
CA ASP A 491 16.09 -13.27 -40.19
C ASP A 491 16.47 -13.42 -41.68
N GLN A 492 15.80 -12.73 -42.60
CA GLN A 492 16.05 -12.80 -44.04
C GLN A 492 17.12 -11.82 -44.55
N GLY A 493 18.04 -11.39 -43.70
CA GLY A 493 19.19 -10.54 -44.09
C GLY A 493 18.89 -9.04 -44.21
N ILE A 494 17.68 -8.58 -43.88
CA ILE A 494 17.36 -7.15 -43.76
C ILE A 494 17.76 -6.71 -42.35
N ASN A 495 18.76 -5.86 -42.22
CA ASN A 495 19.29 -5.38 -40.95
C ASN A 495 18.65 -4.04 -40.52
N ASP A 496 18.58 -3.79 -39.21
CA ASP A 496 18.21 -2.49 -38.65
C ASP A 496 19.22 -1.40 -39.11
N PRO A 497 18.81 -0.18 -39.52
CA PRO A 497 17.50 0.46 -39.35
C PRO A 497 16.46 0.19 -40.46
N ASN A 498 16.76 -0.69 -41.42
CA ASN A 498 15.90 -0.91 -42.59
C ASN A 498 14.57 -1.55 -42.19
N THR A 499 13.49 -1.06 -42.82
CA THR A 499 12.13 -1.53 -42.59
C THR A 499 11.89 -2.93 -43.16
N LEU A 500 11.09 -3.70 -42.45
CA LEU A 500 10.52 -4.95 -42.95
C LEU A 500 9.16 -4.67 -43.57
N VAL A 501 8.88 -5.26 -44.73
CA VAL A 501 7.57 -5.22 -45.37
C VAL A 501 6.74 -6.39 -44.84
N VAL A 502 5.62 -6.09 -44.19
CA VAL A 502 4.77 -7.08 -43.51
C VAL A 502 3.30 -6.84 -43.86
N LYS A 503 2.46 -7.84 -43.61
CA LYS A 503 1.02 -7.74 -43.87
C LYS A 503 0.31 -7.08 -42.69
N LEU A 504 -0.53 -6.09 -42.96
CA LEU A 504 -1.35 -5.41 -41.95
C LEU A 504 -2.58 -6.26 -41.61
N LEU A 505 -2.83 -6.47 -40.31
CA LEU A 505 -4.05 -7.13 -39.80
C LEU A 505 -5.01 -6.14 -39.13
N LYS A 506 -4.47 -5.13 -38.45
CA LYS A 506 -5.23 -4.05 -37.82
C LYS A 506 -4.45 -2.74 -37.90
N SER A 507 -5.12 -1.70 -38.39
CA SER A 507 -4.62 -0.32 -38.45
C SER A 507 -4.95 0.48 -37.17
N THR A 508 -4.42 1.70 -37.08
CA THR A 508 -4.77 2.69 -36.04
C THR A 508 -6.12 3.37 -36.31
N THR A 509 -6.58 3.36 -37.56
CA THR A 509 -7.90 3.86 -37.98
C THR A 509 -8.83 2.68 -38.28
N LEU A 510 -10.02 2.68 -37.67
CA LEU A 510 -11.08 1.70 -37.90
C LEU A 510 -12.02 2.12 -39.04
#